data_AF-A0A4Q0Y3R1-F1
#
_entry.id   AF-A0A4Q0Y3R1-F1
#
_cell.length_a   1.000
_cell.length_b   1.000
_cell.length_c   1.000
_cell.angle_alpha   90.00
_cell.angle_beta   90.00
_cell.angle_gamma   90.00
#
_symmetry.space_group_name_H-M   'P 1'
#
loop_
_entity.id
_entity.type
_entity.pdbx_description
1 polymer ?
#
loop_
_entity_poly.entity_id
_entity_poly.type
_entity_poly.pdbx_seq_one_letter_code
_entity_poly.pdbx_strand_id
1 'polypeptide(L)'
;MSKLLKIVLASMLILGVASTTASADAVKGQKLFIKKFKKACGFNGAKFAAKHSQAEWEEINANGKFKEELMKICPNVKESDIKDKWLPHIYDFSYEYANDSGNVPSC
;
A
#
# COMPACT_ATOMS: atom_id res chain seq x y z
N MET A 1 -0.87 15.43 -28.22
CA MET A 1 -0.77 14.05 -27.67
C MET A 1 0.66 13.55 -27.82
N SER A 2 1.27 13.22 -26.68
CA SER A 2 2.11 12.03 -26.50
C SER A 2 3.44 11.94 -27.26
N LYS A 3 4.42 12.79 -26.92
CA LYS A 3 5.84 12.48 -27.19
C LYS A 3 6.73 12.45 -25.93
N LEU A 4 6.14 12.67 -24.75
CA LEU A 4 6.82 12.54 -23.44
C LEU A 4 6.55 11.18 -22.75
N LEU A 5 5.88 10.24 -23.43
CA LEU A 5 5.49 8.93 -22.90
C LEU A 5 6.42 7.78 -23.35
N LYS A 6 7.60 8.07 -23.92
CA LYS A 6 8.41 7.05 -24.60
C LYS A 6 9.86 6.91 -24.12
N ILE A 7 10.24 7.51 -22.99
CA ILE A 7 11.63 7.39 -22.52
C ILE A 7 11.66 7.17 -21.00
N VAL A 8 12.33 6.06 -20.61
CA VAL A 8 12.81 5.66 -19.27
C VAL A 8 11.69 5.23 -18.30
N LEU A 9 11.52 3.95 -17.95
CA LEU A 9 12.48 3.16 -17.17
C LEU A 9 12.43 1.68 -17.56
N ALA A 10 13.36 1.28 -18.43
CA ALA A 10 13.97 -0.03 -18.33
C ALA A 10 15.06 0.09 -17.25
N SER A 11 14.73 -0.26 -16.01
CA SER A 11 15.69 -0.36 -14.93
C SER A 11 15.35 -1.57 -14.07
N MET A 12 16.04 -2.66 -14.41
CA MET A 12 16.69 -3.58 -13.49
C MET A 12 15.78 -4.28 -12.47
N LEU A 13 15.40 -5.52 -12.84
CA LEU A 13 15.55 -6.63 -11.90
C LEU A 13 16.89 -6.50 -11.17
N ILE A 14 16.85 -6.52 -9.84
CA ILE A 14 17.72 -7.25 -8.90
C ILE A 14 17.57 -6.58 -7.53
N LEU A 15 16.89 -7.24 -6.59
CA LEU A 15 17.46 -7.61 -5.28
C LEU A 15 16.41 -8.39 -4.49
N GLY A 16 16.57 -9.70 -4.51
CA GLY A 16 15.95 -10.57 -3.53
C GLY A 16 16.41 -10.15 -2.14
N VAL A 17 15.50 -9.56 -1.38
CA VAL A 17 15.46 -9.79 0.05
C VAL A 17 14.09 -10.41 0.28
N ALA A 18 14.05 -11.74 0.36
CA ALA A 18 12.94 -12.42 1.00
C ALA A 18 12.94 -11.93 2.45
N SER A 19 12.28 -10.79 2.67
CA SER A 19 11.92 -10.32 3.98
C SER A 19 10.99 -11.40 4.50
N THR A 20 11.50 -12.21 5.42
CA THR A 20 10.69 -13.14 6.19
C THR A 20 9.56 -12.32 6.80
N THR A 21 8.36 -12.43 6.21
CA THR A 21 7.16 -11.82 6.76
C THR A 21 6.94 -12.48 8.11
N ALA A 22 7.45 -11.85 9.17
CA ALA A 22 7.11 -12.19 10.53
C ALA A 22 5.62 -11.88 10.71
N SER A 23 4.78 -12.81 10.23
CA SER A 23 3.32 -12.89 10.34
C SER A 23 2.59 -11.55 10.33
N ALA A 24 2.79 -10.73 9.30
CA ALA A 24 1.80 -9.73 8.94
C ALA A 24 0.68 -10.43 8.13
N ASP A 25 -0.54 -9.88 8.21
CA ASP A 25 -1.79 -10.58 7.89
C ASP A 25 -2.66 -9.60 7.11
N ALA A 26 -2.83 -9.86 5.81
CA ALA A 26 -3.61 -9.03 4.91
C ALA A 26 -5.08 -8.88 5.37
N VAL A 27 -5.68 -9.91 5.98
CA VAL A 27 -7.03 -9.85 6.53
C VAL A 27 -7.07 -8.94 7.77
N LYS A 28 -6.05 -9.00 8.62
CA LYS A 28 -5.91 -8.08 9.75
C LYS A 28 -5.70 -6.63 9.27
N GLY A 29 -4.88 -6.44 8.23
CA GLY A 29 -4.67 -5.15 7.56
C GLY A 29 -5.96 -4.56 7.02
N GLN A 30 -6.73 -5.36 6.30
CA GLN A 30 -8.05 -5.00 5.79
C GLN A 30 -8.99 -4.56 6.91
N LYS A 31 -9.10 -5.35 7.99
CA LYS A 31 -9.94 -5.02 9.17
C LYS A 31 -9.49 -3.73 9.84
N LEU A 32 -8.18 -3.51 9.96
CA LEU A 32 -7.62 -2.27 10.51
C LEU A 32 -7.99 -1.08 9.64
N PHE A 33 -7.81 -1.18 8.32
CA PHE A 33 -8.15 -0.12 7.39
C PHE A 33 -9.63 0.26 7.48
N ILE A 34 -10.53 -0.73 7.45
CA ILE A 34 -11.98 -0.50 7.56
C ILE A 34 -12.33 0.19 8.88
N LYS A 35 -11.77 -0.26 10.00
CA LYS A 35 -12.11 0.26 11.33
C LYS A 35 -11.50 1.62 11.65
N LYS A 36 -10.33 1.95 11.08
CA LYS A 36 -9.53 3.11 11.48
C LYS A 36 -9.49 4.20 10.42
N PHE A 37 -9.43 3.83 9.14
CA PHE A 37 -9.13 4.78 8.07
C PHE A 37 -10.27 4.97 7.07
N LYS A 38 -11.15 3.98 6.83
CA LYS A 38 -12.24 4.08 5.84
C LYS A 38 -13.07 5.36 5.94
N LYS A 39 -13.44 5.78 7.15
CA LYS A 39 -14.22 7.02 7.36
C LYS A 39 -13.43 8.28 7.01
N ALA A 40 -12.14 8.34 7.39
CA ALA A 40 -11.29 9.50 7.13
C ALA A 40 -10.84 9.56 5.65
N CYS A 41 -10.49 8.42 5.05
CA CYS A 41 -10.14 8.30 3.65
C CYS A 41 -11.33 8.59 2.72
N GLY A 42 -12.56 8.28 3.13
CA GLY A 42 -13.76 8.44 2.29
C GLY A 42 -13.97 7.30 1.28
N PHE A 43 -13.17 6.23 1.35
CA PHE A 43 -13.29 5.03 0.51
C PHE A 43 -12.82 3.77 1.26
N ASN A 44 -13.12 2.60 0.70
CA ASN A 44 -12.77 1.30 1.29
C ASN A 44 -11.31 0.90 1.04
N GLY A 45 -10.86 -0.18 1.69
CA GLY A 45 -9.49 -0.68 1.56
C GLY A 45 -9.12 -1.10 0.12
N ALA A 46 -10.06 -1.65 -0.66
CA ALA A 46 -9.78 -2.02 -2.06
C ALA A 46 -9.28 -0.83 -2.88
N LYS A 47 -9.97 0.31 -2.78
CA LYS A 47 -9.58 1.54 -3.48
C LYS A 47 -8.25 2.12 -2.99
N PHE A 48 -7.85 1.81 -1.76
CA PHE A 48 -6.54 2.16 -1.22
C PHE A 48 -5.45 1.26 -1.79
N ALA A 49 -5.60 -0.06 -1.64
CA ALA A 49 -4.63 -1.04 -2.12
C ALA A 49 -4.36 -0.91 -3.62
N ALA A 50 -5.41 -0.64 -4.42
CA ALA A 50 -5.30 -0.44 -5.85
C ALA A 50 -4.66 0.91 -6.28
N LYS A 51 -4.16 1.74 -5.35
CA LYS A 51 -3.47 3.01 -5.70
C LYS A 51 -2.11 2.80 -6.34
N HIS A 52 -1.46 1.70 -5.99
CA HIS A 52 -0.13 1.34 -6.45
C HIS A 52 -0.12 -0.14 -6.86
N SER A 53 0.83 -0.50 -7.70
CA SER A 53 1.21 -1.88 -8.02
C SER A 53 1.96 -2.53 -6.86
N GLN A 54 2.16 -3.84 -6.91
CA GLN A 54 2.96 -4.57 -5.92
C GLN A 54 4.37 -4.01 -5.82
N ALA A 55 5.01 -3.74 -6.97
CA ALA A 55 6.36 -3.19 -7.04
C ALA A 55 6.44 -1.76 -6.46
N GLU A 56 5.48 -0.91 -6.77
CA GLU A 56 5.41 0.45 -6.21
C GLU A 56 5.18 0.42 -4.69
N TRP A 57 4.28 -0.44 -4.20
CA TRP A 57 4.08 -0.60 -2.76
C TRP A 57 5.34 -1.10 -2.04
N GLU A 58 6.04 -2.06 -2.62
CA GLU A 58 7.30 -2.58 -2.10
C GLU A 58 8.35 -1.47 -2.03
N GLU A 59 8.52 -0.68 -3.09
CA GLU A 59 9.44 0.46 -3.12
C GLU A 59 9.09 1.52 -2.07
N ILE A 60 7.81 1.89 -1.96
CA ILE A 60 7.32 2.86 -0.97
C ILE A 60 7.64 2.37 0.45
N ASN A 61 7.40 1.09 0.73
CA ASN A 61 7.63 0.49 2.04
C ASN A 61 9.12 0.32 2.36
N ALA A 62 9.93 -0.13 1.40
CA ALA A 62 11.38 -0.26 1.53
C ALA A 62 12.07 1.07 1.83
N ASN A 63 11.54 2.18 1.28
CA ASN A 63 12.00 3.53 1.57
C ASN A 63 11.48 4.11 2.90
N GLY A 64 10.70 3.36 3.68
CA GLY A 64 10.09 3.82 4.93
C GLY A 64 8.97 4.86 4.74
N LYS A 65 8.47 5.04 3.51
CA LYS A 65 7.51 6.10 3.14
C LYS A 65 6.05 5.67 3.17
N PHE A 66 5.75 4.43 3.58
CA PHE A 66 4.39 3.89 3.57
C PHE A 66 3.40 4.72 4.40
N LYS A 67 3.82 5.21 5.58
CA LYS A 67 2.98 6.08 6.44
C LYS A 67 2.66 7.41 5.77
N GLU A 68 3.65 8.02 5.14
CA GLU A 68 3.52 9.29 4.41
C GLU A 68 2.56 9.12 3.22
N GLU A 69 2.76 8.06 2.43
CA GLU A 69 1.90 7.78 1.28
C GLU A 69 0.45 7.47 1.72
N LEU A 70 0.24 6.79 2.84
CA LEU A 70 -1.09 6.58 3.42
C LEU A 70 -1.78 7.92 3.70
N MET A 71 -1.08 8.86 4.33
CA MET A 71 -1.62 10.19 4.63
C MET A 71 -1.83 11.04 3.37
N LYS A 72 -0.97 10.92 2.37
CA LYS A 72 -1.12 11.59 1.08
C LYS A 72 -2.35 11.09 0.32
N ILE A 73 -2.60 9.79 0.33
CA ILE A 73 -3.79 9.17 -0.27
C ILE A 73 -5.05 9.49 0.56
N CYS A 74 -4.92 9.56 1.88
CA CYS A 74 -6.00 9.85 2.82
C CYS A 74 -5.72 11.11 3.65
N PRO A 75 -5.89 12.32 3.08
CA PRO A 75 -5.45 13.58 3.70
C PRO A 75 -6.12 13.92 5.04
N ASN A 76 -7.28 13.32 5.34
CA ASN A 76 -7.96 13.53 6.63
C ASN A 76 -7.47 12.58 7.73
N VAL A 77 -6.61 11.62 7.42
CA VAL A 77 -5.97 10.76 8.42
C VAL A 77 -4.84 11.54 9.07
N LYS A 78 -4.92 11.75 10.37
CA LYS A 78 -3.87 12.42 11.12
C LYS A 78 -2.79 11.43 11.49
N GLU A 79 -1.55 11.91 11.53
CA GLU A 79 -0.40 11.08 11.91
C GLU A 79 -0.58 10.45 13.30
N SER A 80 -1.16 11.19 14.24
CA SER A 80 -1.47 10.73 15.61
C SER A 80 -2.43 9.54 15.67
N ASP A 81 -3.24 9.34 14.63
CA ASP A 81 -4.22 8.26 14.56
C ASP A 81 -3.60 6.96 14.02
N ILE A 82 -2.39 7.03 13.46
CA ILE A 82 -1.67 5.91 12.88
C ILE A 82 -0.73 5.32 13.93
N LYS A 83 -0.91 4.03 14.25
CA LYS A 83 0.03 3.29 15.11
C LYS A 83 1.01 2.51 14.25
N ASP A 84 2.30 2.60 14.55
CA ASP A 84 3.35 1.94 13.77
C ASP A 84 3.14 0.43 13.66
N LYS A 85 2.65 -0.21 14.74
CA LYS A 85 2.29 -1.64 14.75
C LYS A 85 1.18 -2.05 13.77
N TRP A 86 0.45 -1.09 13.21
CA TRP A 86 -0.58 -1.35 12.20
C TRP A 86 -0.01 -1.33 10.78
N LEU A 87 1.06 -0.57 10.56
CA LEU A 87 1.62 -0.34 9.23
C LEU A 87 2.01 -1.63 8.51
N PRO A 88 2.70 -2.62 9.13
CA PRO A 88 3.04 -3.86 8.44
C PRO A 88 1.81 -4.64 7.96
N HIS A 89 0.74 -4.68 8.75
CA HIS A 89 -0.49 -5.37 8.34
C HIS A 89 -1.21 -4.65 7.20
N ILE A 90 -1.23 -3.31 7.24
CA ILE A 90 -1.88 -2.51 6.19
C ILE A 90 -1.05 -2.55 4.91
N TYR A 91 0.28 -2.60 5.01
CA TYR A 91 1.16 -2.84 3.89
C TYR A 91 0.88 -4.20 3.24
N ASP A 92 0.89 -5.30 4.01
CA ASP A 92 0.57 -6.63 3.48
C ASP A 92 -0.78 -6.66 2.78
N PHE A 93 -1.79 -6.02 3.36
CA PHE A 93 -3.09 -5.85 2.71
C PHE A 93 -2.98 -5.07 1.39
N SER A 94 -2.18 -4.00 1.35
CA SER A 94 -2.06 -3.14 0.17
C SER A 94 -1.29 -3.83 -0.95
N TYR A 95 -0.26 -4.60 -0.60
CA TYR A 95 0.53 -5.41 -1.51
C TYR A 95 -0.27 -6.61 -2.04
N GLU A 96 -0.99 -7.34 -1.18
CA GLU A 96 -1.79 -8.51 -1.56
C GLU A 96 -2.91 -8.16 -2.55
N TYR A 97 -3.48 -6.96 -2.41
CA TYR A 97 -4.60 -6.48 -3.22
C TYR A 97 -4.25 -5.25 -4.07
N ALA A 98 -2.97 -5.13 -4.43
CA ALA A 98 -2.48 -4.11 -5.34
C ALA A 98 -3.18 -4.19 -6.71
N ASN A 99 -3.08 -3.13 -7.52
CA ASN A 99 -3.83 -3.04 -8.78
C ASN A 99 -3.48 -4.11 -9.83
N ASP A 100 -2.30 -4.72 -9.71
CA ASP A 100 -1.72 -5.73 -10.60
C ASP A 100 -1.71 -7.13 -9.96
N SER A 101 -2.16 -7.27 -8.71
CA SER A 101 -2.14 -8.54 -7.96
C SER A 101 -3.11 -9.60 -8.52
N GLY A 102 -4.16 -9.17 -9.24
CA GLY A 102 -5.26 -10.05 -9.64
C GLY A 102 -6.19 -10.49 -8.49
N ASN A 103 -5.91 -10.07 -7.26
CA ASN A 103 -6.69 -10.39 -6.07
C ASN A 103 -7.74 -9.30 -5.78
N VAL A 104 -8.92 -9.71 -5.29
CA VAL A 104 -10.01 -8.77 -4.93
C VAL A 104 -10.42 -8.95 -3.47
N PRO A 105 -10.28 -7.94 -2.60
CA PRO A 105 -10.62 -8.05 -1.19
C PRO A 105 -12.11 -7.79 -0.94
N SER A 106 -12.71 -8.53 0.00
CA SER A 106 -14.10 -8.30 0.45
C SER A 106 -14.18 -7.14 1.47
N CYS A 107 -14.30 -5.86 1.03
CA CYS A 107 -14.21 -4.67 1.91
C CYS A 107 -15.18 -3.50 1.69
#